data_AF-A0A5B6UTA3-F1
#
_entry.id   AF-A0A5B6UTA3-F1
#
_cell.length_a   1.000
_cell.length_b   1.000
_cell.length_c   1.000
_cell.angle_alpha   90.00
_cell.angle_beta   90.00
_cell.angle_gamma   90.00
#
_symmetry.space_group_name_H-M   'P 1'
#
loop_
_entity.id
_entity.type
_entity.pdbx_description
1 polymer ?
#
loop_
_entity_poly.entity_id
_entity_poly.type
_entity_poly.pdbx_seq_one_letter_code
_entity_poly.pdbx_strand_id
1 'polypeptide(L)'
;MLVKRFMDEEILVAFNQMDPRKAPGIDGLSGIFFKENWEIVGNDILIFCHYILNGTKDISCINETMIVLIPKIKEPVDMSNSRPINLCRVIYKIIAKTLANHNQSAFVPMIHDNILIVHEFMHYLQSSKNGPNKGLVVKFNMSKAHDRVE
;
A
#
# COMPACT_ATOMS: atom_id res chain seq x y z
N MET A 1 17.32 -7.89 -15.94
CA MET A 1 16.30 -8.06 -14.89
C MET A 1 15.94 -9.53 -14.87
N LEU A 2 16.55 -10.32 -13.98
CA LEU A 2 16.29 -11.76 -13.89
C LEU A 2 14.88 -11.94 -13.32
N VAL A 3 13.92 -12.26 -14.19
CA VAL A 3 12.50 -12.47 -13.83
C VAL A 3 12.41 -13.74 -13.01
N LYS A 4 12.57 -13.63 -11.69
CA LYS A 4 12.22 -14.72 -10.79
C LYS A 4 10.71 -14.92 -10.90
N ARG A 5 10.30 -16.13 -11.28
CA ARG A 5 8.89 -16.49 -11.38
C ARG A 5 8.26 -16.42 -9.99
N PHE A 6 7.04 -15.89 -9.89
CA PHE A 6 6.32 -15.87 -8.63
C PHE A 6 5.97 -17.29 -8.20
N MET A 7 6.13 -17.60 -6.91
CA MET A 7 5.77 -18.90 -6.34
C MET A 7 4.46 -18.82 -5.55
N ASP A 8 3.79 -19.96 -5.38
CA ASP A 8 2.55 -20.06 -4.58
C ASP A 8 2.76 -19.55 -3.16
N GLU A 9 3.90 -19.85 -2.56
CA GLU A 9 4.23 -19.42 -1.20
C GLU A 9 4.32 -17.90 -1.10
N GLU A 10 4.82 -17.21 -2.13
CA GLU A 10 4.91 -15.74 -2.14
C GLU A 10 3.52 -15.09 -2.18
N ILE A 11 2.59 -15.69 -2.95
CA ILE A 11 1.20 -15.25 -3.02
C ILE A 11 0.48 -15.55 -1.70
N LEU A 12 0.68 -16.74 -1.13
CA LEU A 12 0.07 -17.16 0.11
C LEU A 12 0.55 -16.33 1.30
N VAL A 13 1.84 -16.01 1.36
CA VAL A 13 2.40 -15.08 2.35
C VAL A 13 1.76 -13.70 2.22
N ALA A 14 1.64 -13.17 1.00
CA ALA A 14 0.98 -11.90 0.76
C ALA A 14 -0.48 -11.91 1.24
N PHE A 15 -1.24 -12.95 0.90
CA PHE A 15 -2.61 -13.15 1.35
C PHE A 15 -2.73 -13.20 2.88
N ASN A 16 -1.87 -13.97 3.56
CA ASN A 16 -1.92 -14.13 5.01
C ASN A 16 -1.53 -12.87 5.78
N GLN A 17 -0.67 -12.02 5.21
CA GLN A 17 -0.31 -10.72 5.78
C GLN A 17 -1.42 -9.67 5.71
N MET A 18 -2.46 -9.89 4.90
CA MET A 18 -3.56 -8.94 4.78
C MET A 18 -4.51 -9.02 5.99
N ASP A 19 -4.96 -7.86 6.48
CA ASP A 19 -6.05 -7.81 7.47
C ASP A 19 -7.36 -8.22 6.79
N PRO A 20 -8.00 -9.33 7.22
CA PRO A 20 -9.19 -9.84 6.56
C PRO A 20 -10.44 -8.97 6.78
N ARG A 21 -10.43 -8.08 7.78
CA ARG A 21 -11.56 -7.22 8.16
C ARG A 21 -11.68 -5.96 7.30
N LYS A 22 -10.75 -5.75 6.36
CA LYS A 22 -10.83 -4.61 5.45
C LYS A 22 -12.11 -4.67 4.62
N ALA A 23 -12.65 -3.48 4.34
CA ALA A 23 -13.85 -3.34 3.52
C ALA A 23 -13.70 -4.06 2.16
N PRO A 24 -14.76 -4.75 1.70
CA PRO A 24 -14.76 -5.45 0.42
C PRO A 24 -14.73 -4.47 -0.75
N GLY A 25 -14.49 -5.00 -1.95
CA GLY A 25 -14.62 -4.22 -3.17
C GLY A 25 -16.07 -4.17 -3.66
N ILE A 26 -16.25 -3.84 -4.94
CA ILE A 26 -17.54 -3.83 -5.63
C ILE A 26 -18.25 -5.20 -5.65
N ASP A 27 -17.50 -6.29 -5.48
CA ASP A 27 -18.00 -7.67 -5.43
C ASP A 27 -18.59 -8.04 -4.06
N GLY A 28 -18.42 -7.21 -3.02
CA GLY A 28 -18.89 -7.50 -1.67
C GLY A 28 -18.12 -8.61 -0.95
N LEU A 29 -17.08 -9.19 -1.56
CA LEU A 29 -16.30 -10.27 -0.98
C LEU A 29 -15.18 -9.72 -0.09
N SER A 30 -15.25 -10.03 1.21
CA SER A 30 -14.28 -9.59 2.21
C SER A 30 -13.08 -10.54 2.31
N GLY A 31 -12.01 -10.11 2.97
CA GLY A 31 -10.87 -11.00 3.21
C GLY A 31 -11.21 -12.19 4.11
N ILE A 32 -12.23 -12.06 4.98
CA ILE A 32 -12.73 -13.15 5.81
C ILE A 32 -13.33 -14.26 4.93
N PHE A 33 -14.17 -13.90 3.95
CA PHE A 33 -14.77 -14.86 3.03
C PHE A 33 -13.70 -15.75 2.38
N PHE A 34 -12.63 -15.15 1.87
CA PHE A 34 -11.53 -15.89 1.23
C PHE A 34 -10.74 -16.76 2.22
N LYS A 35 -10.58 -16.33 3.48
CA LYS A 35 -9.90 -17.16 4.50
C LYS A 35 -10.74 -18.37 4.90
N GLU A 36 -12.04 -18.17 5.10
CA GLU A 36 -12.95 -19.24 5.52
C GLU A 36 -13.20 -20.27 4.41
N ASN A 37 -13.17 -19.84 3.14
CA ASN A 37 -13.45 -20.70 1.98
C ASN A 37 -12.18 -21.04 1.17
N TRP A 38 -10.99 -20.87 1.76
CA TRP A 38 -9.72 -21.04 1.03
C TRP A 38 -9.55 -22.43 0.42
N GLU A 39 -10.05 -23.47 1.08
CA GLU A 39 -10.00 -24.85 0.55
C GLU A 39 -10.78 -25.00 -0.77
N ILE A 40 -11.81 -24.17 -0.97
CA ILE A 40 -12.66 -24.21 -2.16
C ILE A 40 -12.11 -23.29 -3.25
N VAL A 41 -11.80 -22.04 -2.92
CA VAL A 41 -11.46 -21.00 -3.92
C VAL A 41 -9.96 -20.74 -4.07
N GLY A 42 -9.13 -21.24 -3.14
CA GLY A 42 -7.72 -20.88 -3.04
C GLY A 42 -6.91 -21.27 -4.27
N ASN A 43 -7.16 -22.47 -4.82
CA ASN A 43 -6.47 -22.95 -6.03
C ASN A 43 -6.77 -22.06 -7.24
N ASP A 44 -8.04 -21.68 -7.44
CA ASP A 44 -8.44 -20.82 -8.54
C ASP A 44 -7.84 -19.41 -8.41
N ILE A 45 -7.74 -18.90 -7.18
CA ILE A 45 -7.11 -17.61 -6.90
C ILE A 45 -5.61 -17.65 -7.19
N LEU A 46 -4.91 -18.72 -6.80
CA LEU A 46 -3.48 -18.89 -7.08
C LEU A 46 -3.24 -18.91 -8.59
N ILE A 47 -3.98 -19.76 -9.32
CA ILE A 47 -3.91 -19.85 -10.78
C ILE A 47 -4.17 -18.48 -11.42
N PHE A 48 -5.22 -17.78 -10.97
CA PHE A 48 -5.55 -16.47 -11.48
C PHE A 48 -4.44 -15.44 -11.20
N CYS A 49 -3.90 -15.40 -9.99
CA CYS A 49 -2.80 -14.51 -9.63
C CYS A 49 -1.57 -14.78 -10.50
N HIS A 50 -1.22 -16.05 -10.73
CA HIS A 50 -0.13 -16.42 -11.64
C HIS A 50 -0.35 -15.94 -13.06
N TYR A 51 -1.58 -16.02 -13.58
CA TYR A 51 -1.84 -15.55 -14.93
C TYR A 51 -1.56 -14.06 -15.06
N ILE A 52 -1.95 -13.26 -14.07
CA ILE A 52 -1.71 -11.82 -14.06
C ILE A 52 -0.22 -11.52 -13.82
N LEU A 53 0.38 -12.10 -12.78
CA LEU A 53 1.76 -11.81 -12.38
C LEU A 53 2.79 -12.22 -13.43
N ASN A 54 2.51 -13.27 -14.20
CA ASN A 54 3.36 -13.70 -15.32
C ASN A 54 3.01 -13.00 -16.65
N GLY A 55 2.09 -12.03 -16.65
CA GLY A 55 1.74 -11.23 -17.83
C GLY A 55 0.91 -11.96 -18.89
N THR A 56 0.32 -13.11 -18.55
CA THR A 56 -0.50 -13.90 -19.49
C THR A 56 -1.97 -13.46 -19.56
N LYS A 57 -2.43 -12.71 -18.55
CA LYS A 57 -3.78 -12.12 -18.49
C LYS A 57 -3.68 -10.69 -17.98
N ASP A 58 -4.60 -9.85 -18.43
CA ASP A 58 -4.66 -8.45 -18.03
C ASP A 58 -5.44 -8.23 -16.72
N ILE A 59 -5.01 -7.23 -15.94
CA ILE A 59 -5.57 -6.89 -14.62
C ILE A 59 -6.94 -6.19 -14.71
N SER A 60 -7.32 -5.64 -15.87
CA SER A 60 -8.56 -4.86 -16.05
C SER A 60 -9.81 -5.56 -15.50
N CYS A 61 -9.89 -6.89 -15.64
CA CYS A 61 -11.03 -7.69 -15.18
C CYS A 61 -11.32 -7.61 -13.67
N ILE A 62 -10.36 -7.15 -12.86
CA ILE A 62 -10.50 -6.98 -11.41
C ILE A 62 -10.11 -5.57 -10.92
N ASN A 63 -9.83 -4.64 -11.85
CA ASN A 63 -9.41 -3.27 -11.54
C ASN A 63 -10.59 -2.31 -11.33
N GLU A 64 -11.83 -2.81 -11.40
CA GLU A 64 -13.01 -2.03 -11.01
C GLU A 64 -12.97 -1.74 -9.50
N THR A 65 -12.98 -0.46 -9.14
CA THR A 65 -12.89 0.00 -7.75
C THR A 65 -14.09 0.87 -7.40
N MET A 66 -14.56 0.74 -6.16
CA MET A 66 -15.59 1.62 -5.61
C MET A 66 -14.90 2.77 -4.87
N ILE A 67 -15.23 4.01 -5.23
CA ILE A 67 -14.72 5.19 -4.55
C ILE A 67 -15.70 5.59 -3.44
N VAL A 68 -15.23 5.58 -2.20
CA VAL A 68 -16.00 6.04 -1.04
C VAL A 68 -15.35 7.31 -0.49
N LEU A 69 -16.18 8.32 -0.21
CA LEU A 69 -15.72 9.59 0.37
C LEU A 69 -15.88 9.55 1.89
N ILE A 70 -14.76 9.60 2.62
CA ILE A 70 -14.78 9.73 4.08
C ILE A 70 -14.65 11.21 4.45
N PRO A 71 -15.62 11.81 5.18
CA PRO A 71 -15.55 13.20 5.58
C PRO A 71 -14.39 13.43 6.57
N LYS A 72 -13.65 14.54 6.40
CA LYS A 72 -12.61 14.99 7.34
C LYS A 72 -13.18 15.81 8.49
N ILE A 73 -14.32 16.45 8.25
CA ILE A 73 -15.02 17.35 9.18
C ILE A 73 -16.49 16.95 9.27
N LYS A 74 -17.18 17.38 10.33
CA LYS A 74 -18.57 16.98 10.62
C LYS A 74 -19.54 17.29 9.47
N GLU A 75 -19.36 18.43 8.81
CA GLU A 75 -20.24 18.91 7.74
C GLU A 75 -19.38 19.29 6.51
N PRO A 76 -19.06 18.32 5.64
CA PRO A 76 -18.26 18.59 4.45
C PRO A 76 -19.10 19.34 3.41
N VAL A 77 -18.72 20.59 3.12
CA VAL A 77 -19.34 21.39 2.03
C VAL A 77 -18.59 21.16 0.71
N ASP A 78 -17.26 21.16 0.76
CA ASP A 78 -16.40 20.97 -0.41
C ASP A 78 -15.82 19.55 -0.52
N MET A 79 -15.55 19.10 -1.75
CA MET A 79 -14.86 17.83 -2.02
C MET A 79 -13.45 17.75 -1.42
N SER A 80 -12.80 18.89 -1.18
CA SER A 80 -11.50 18.99 -0.49
C SER A 80 -11.59 18.55 0.99
N ASN A 81 -12.78 18.63 1.59
CA ASN A 81 -13.08 18.23 2.96
C ASN A 81 -13.34 16.74 3.11
N SER A 82 -13.23 15.96 2.03
CA SER A 82 -13.35 14.50 2.05
C SER A 82 -12.04 13.84 1.66
N ARG A 83 -11.84 12.60 2.13
CA ARG A 83 -10.77 11.70 1.69
C ARG A 83 -11.39 10.64 0.78
N PRO A 84 -11.05 10.61 -0.52
CA PRO A 84 -11.43 9.47 -1.33
C PRO A 84 -10.67 8.23 -0.87
N ILE A 85 -11.38 7.11 -0.76
CA ILE A 85 -10.82 5.80 -0.49
C ILE A 85 -11.28 4.86 -1.60
N ASN A 86 -10.31 4.22 -2.24
CA ASN A 86 -10.56 3.22 -3.28
C ASN A 86 -10.72 1.84 -2.63
N LEU A 87 -11.92 1.28 -2.76
CA LEU A 87 -12.24 -0.07 -2.31
C LEU A 87 -12.07 -1.05 -3.47
N CYS A 88 -10.87 -1.59 -3.59
CA CYS A 88 -10.55 -2.62 -4.58
C CYS A 88 -10.97 -4.01 -4.11
N ARG A 89 -11.22 -4.91 -5.06
CA ARG A 89 -11.46 -6.35 -4.81
C ARG A 89 -10.28 -6.97 -4.05
N VAL A 90 -10.55 -7.99 -3.22
CA VAL A 90 -9.50 -8.65 -2.41
C VAL A 90 -8.43 -9.29 -3.29
N ILE A 91 -8.81 -9.91 -4.41
CA ILE A 91 -7.88 -10.54 -5.36
C ILE A 91 -6.88 -9.51 -5.92
N TYR A 92 -7.35 -8.30 -6.26
CA TYR A 92 -6.46 -7.20 -6.67
C TYR A 92 -5.46 -6.84 -5.58
N LYS A 93 -5.94 -6.75 -4.33
CA LYS A 93 -5.09 -6.45 -3.17
C LYS A 93 -4.02 -7.54 -2.93
N ILE A 94 -4.33 -8.82 -3.19
CA ILE A 94 -3.37 -9.92 -3.11
C ILE A 94 -2.24 -9.69 -4.12
N ILE A 95 -2.57 -9.48 -5.40
CA ILE A 95 -1.58 -9.26 -6.47
C ILE A 95 -0.68 -8.05 -6.16
N ALA A 96 -1.30 -6.91 -5.79
CA ALA A 96 -0.56 -5.72 -5.43
C ALA A 96 0.37 -5.93 -4.23
N LYS A 97 -0.08 -6.71 -3.23
CA LYS A 97 0.73 -7.05 -2.04
C LYS A 97 1.87 -8.00 -2.40
N THR A 98 1.65 -8.98 -3.27
CA THR A 98 2.71 -9.87 -3.78
C THR A 98 3.79 -9.07 -4.52
N LEU A 99 3.39 -8.14 -5.40
CA LEU A 99 4.34 -7.25 -6.10
C LEU A 99 5.11 -6.36 -5.13
N ALA A 100 4.45 -5.79 -4.12
CA ALA A 100 5.10 -4.96 -3.10
C ALA A 100 6.09 -5.77 -2.26
N ASN A 101 5.73 -7.00 -1.89
CA ASN A 101 6.62 -7.89 -1.15
C ASN A 101 7.82 -8.34 -2.00
N HIS A 102 7.62 -8.57 -3.30
CA HIS A 102 8.69 -8.93 -4.22
C HIS A 102 9.69 -7.79 -4.42
N ASN A 103 9.21 -6.54 -4.43
CA ASN A 103 10.02 -5.33 -4.62
C ASN A 103 10.41 -4.65 -3.29
N GLN A 104 10.50 -5.40 -2.18
CA GLN A 104 10.72 -4.89 -0.83
C GLN A 104 11.99 -4.04 -0.62
N SER A 105 12.86 -3.90 -1.62
CA SER A 105 13.96 -2.92 -1.60
C SER A 105 13.52 -1.46 -1.80
N ALA A 106 12.27 -1.21 -2.23
CA ALA A 106 11.81 0.13 -2.62
C ALA A 106 11.02 0.89 -1.54
N PHE A 107 10.65 0.27 -0.41
CA PHE A 107 9.89 0.94 0.65
C PHE A 107 10.74 1.17 1.90
N VAL A 108 10.65 2.41 2.38
CA VAL A 108 11.48 3.00 3.44
C VAL A 108 11.46 2.11 4.70
N PRO A 109 12.63 1.84 5.34
CA PRO A 109 12.69 1.11 6.61
C PRO A 109 11.92 1.82 7.73
N MET A 110 11.77 1.11 8.86
CA MET A 110 10.91 1.47 9.98
C MET A 110 10.90 2.97 10.30
N ILE A 111 9.69 3.53 10.48
CA ILE A 111 9.47 4.95 10.77
C ILE A 111 10.25 5.41 12.01
N HIS A 112 10.46 4.52 12.99
CA HIS A 112 11.20 4.84 14.22
C HIS A 112 12.66 5.21 13.98
N ASP A 113 13.36 4.50 13.09
CA ASP A 113 14.76 4.78 12.78
C ASP A 113 14.88 6.16 12.12
N ASN A 114 13.96 6.47 11.20
CA ASN A 114 13.90 7.79 10.56
C ASN A 114 13.64 8.92 11.56
N ILE A 115 12.76 8.69 12.56
CA ILE A 115 12.51 9.67 13.63
C ILE A 115 13.76 9.87 14.48
N LEU A 116 14.47 8.80 14.84
CA LEU A 116 15.70 8.86 15.63
C LEU A 116 16.79 9.64 14.89
N ILE A 117 16.99 9.36 13.61
CA ILE A 117 17.94 10.06 12.75
C ILE A 117 17.60 11.56 12.68
N VAL A 118 16.33 11.91 12.43
CA VAL A 118 15.90 13.31 12.41
C VAL A 118 16.11 13.99 13.76
N HIS A 119 15.84 13.29 14.86
CA HIS A 119 16.05 13.82 16.20
C HIS A 119 17.54 14.09 16.48
N GLU A 120 18.44 13.18 16.08
CA GLU A 120 19.88 13.37 16.19
C GLU A 120 20.37 14.55 15.37
N PHE A 121 19.92 14.70 14.12
CA PHE A 121 20.22 15.85 13.28
C PHE A 121 19.73 17.17 13.92
N MET A 122 18.52 17.19 14.46
CA MET A 122 17.97 18.37 15.14
C MET A 122 18.80 18.74 16.39
N HIS A 123 19.18 17.74 17.18
CA HIS A 123 20.02 17.94 18.37
C HIS A 123 21.42 18.46 18.01
N TYR A 124 22.05 17.92 16.96
CA TYR A 124 23.34 18.40 16.44
C TYR A 124 23.26 19.87 16.03
N LEU A 125 22.21 20.25 15.29
CA LEU A 125 22.01 21.64 14.86
C LEU A 125 21.74 22.61 16.03
N GLN A 126 21.06 22.17 17.09
CA GLN A 126 20.77 23.00 18.27
C GLN A 126 21.96 23.14 19.23
N SER A 127 22.84 22.14 19.30
CA SER A 127 24.02 22.12 20.18
C SER A 127 25.24 22.84 19.58
N SER A 128 25.31 22.98 18.25
CA SER A 128 26.34 23.76 17.53
C SER A 128 26.10 25.27 17.68
N LYS A 129 26.31 25.82 18.89
CA LYS A 129 26.05 27.25 19.16
C LYS A 129 27.16 28.20 18.69
N ASN A 130 28.40 27.75 18.48
CA ASN A 130 29.55 28.64 18.19
C ASN A 130 30.58 28.11 17.15
N GLY A 131 30.21 27.14 16.31
CA GLY A 131 31.07 26.61 15.24
C GLY A 131 30.64 27.05 13.83
N PRO A 132 31.50 26.90 12.80
CA PRO A 132 31.17 27.25 11.40
C PRO A 132 30.04 26.40 10.80
N ASN A 133 29.68 25.28 11.42
CA ASN A 133 28.55 24.43 11.02
C ASN A 133 27.21 24.98 11.52
N LYS A 134 26.60 25.88 10.73
CA LYS A 134 25.19 26.25 10.84
C LYS A 134 24.41 25.52 9.74
N GLY A 135 23.62 24.52 10.10
CA GLY A 135 22.73 23.85 9.15
C GLY A 135 21.30 24.39 9.21
N LEU A 136 20.53 24.12 8.16
CA LEU A 136 19.12 24.50 8.02
C LEU A 136 18.29 23.23 7.83
N VAL A 137 17.13 23.17 8.48
CA VAL A 137 16.13 22.12 8.22
C VAL A 137 15.03 22.69 7.34
N VAL A 138 14.83 22.07 6.18
CA VAL A 138 13.78 22.43 5.23
C VAL A 138 12.77 21.30 5.19
N LYS A 139 11.51 21.60 5.53
CA LYS A 139 10.40 20.64 5.46
C LYS A 139 9.60 20.88 4.20
N PHE A 140 9.63 19.91 3.29
CA PHE A 140 8.77 19.89 2.12
C PHE A 140 7.49 19.12 2.42
N ASN A 141 6.35 19.60 1.90
CA ASN A 141 5.07 18.93 2.00
C ASN A 141 4.44 18.82 0.60
N MET A 142 4.08 17.61 0.18
CA MET A 142 3.43 17.38 -1.11
C MET A 142 1.91 17.32 -0.93
N SER A 143 1.18 18.20 -1.61
CA SER A 143 -0.29 18.13 -1.66
C SER A 143 -0.74 16.97 -2.53
N LYS A 144 -1.51 16.03 -1.98
CA LYS A 144 -2.13 14.92 -2.73
C LYS A 144 -1.12 14.13 -3.59
N ALA A 145 -0.06 13.66 -2.96
CA ALA A 145 1.06 12.98 -3.63
C ALA A 145 0.63 11.78 -4.52
N HIS A 146 -0.47 11.11 -4.20
CA HIS A 146 -0.98 9.98 -5.00
C HIS A 146 -1.99 10.37 -6.09
N ASP A 147 -2.57 11.58 -6.03
CA ASP A 147 -3.51 12.06 -7.05
C ASP A 147 -2.79 12.80 -8.19
N ARG A 148 -1.50 13.14 -8.00
CA ARG A 148 -0.68 13.96 -8.91
C ARG A 148 0.49 13.20 -9.52
N VAL A 149 0.38 11.89 -9.66
CA VAL A 149 1.38 11.08 -10.35
C VAL A 149 1.17 11.29 -11.85
N GLU A 150 2.13 11.95 -12.51
CA GLU A 150 2.23 12.06 -13.97
C GLU A 150 2.93 10.84 -14.57
#